data_AF-A0A0F8XL86-F1
#
_entry.id   AF-A0A0F8XL86-F1
#
_cell.length_a   1.000
_cell.length_b   1.000
_cell.length_c   1.000
_cell.angle_alpha   90.00
_cell.angle_beta   90.00
_cell.angle_gamma   90.00
#
_symmetry.space_group_name_H-M   'P 1'
#
loop_
_entity.id
_entity.type
_entity.pdbx_description
1 polymer ?
#
loop_
_entity_poly.entity_id
_entity_poly.type
_entity_poly.pdbx_seq_one_letter_code
_entity_poly.pdbx_strand_id
1 'polypeptide(L)'
;ELSNLAKKIITLKADIEKTKSELEQVLSFIKRKTKETNKQKQEKDPFVRMLDDAKRELGQIRKELAVYKRRLFYVEKEIEYSKFWTSGFREIRLFLISEFLTQFEIEANNCLRRLGMNDWTLSFEVESETKSKTIKKGFSIFVTSPYNSVPVSFDSWSGGETQRLILSGSIGLSNMILGRYGVSSNIEVWDEPSSWLSEEGIYDLLDTLKVHSRQEGKQVWVVDQRFLEYGDFDGMVTVVKEETGSYFEWDE
;
A
#
# COMPACT_ATOMS: atom_id res chain seq x y z
N GLU A 1 100.73 31.03 -58.51
CA GLU A 1 99.45 31.59 -58.01
C GLU A 1 98.28 31.46 -59.00
N LEU A 2 98.47 31.69 -60.31
CA LEU A 2 97.42 31.54 -61.35
C LEU A 2 96.75 30.14 -61.42
N SER A 3 97.48 29.06 -61.15
CA SER A 3 96.97 27.67 -61.16
C SER A 3 95.94 27.38 -60.05
N ASN A 4 96.09 27.98 -58.86
CA ASN A 4 95.14 27.80 -57.76
C ASN A 4 93.84 28.60 -57.98
N LEU A 5 93.93 29.76 -58.64
CA LEU A 5 92.76 30.57 -58.97
C LEU A 5 91.89 29.87 -60.04
N ALA A 6 92.52 29.27 -61.06
CA ALA A 6 91.82 28.51 -62.10
C ALA A 6 91.10 27.28 -61.55
N LYS A 7 91.72 26.52 -60.63
CA LYS A 7 91.07 25.39 -59.96
C LYS A 7 89.85 25.83 -59.14
N LYS A 8 89.94 26.95 -58.42
CA LYS A 8 88.84 27.51 -57.62
C LYS A 8 87.67 27.98 -58.47
N ILE A 9 87.93 28.56 -59.64
CA ILE A 9 86.87 28.95 -60.60
C ILE A 9 86.15 27.72 -61.17
N ILE A 10 86.87 26.63 -61.45
CA ILE A 10 86.26 25.38 -61.92
C ILE A 10 85.38 24.75 -60.84
N THR A 11 85.80 24.76 -59.57
CA THR A 11 84.99 24.24 -58.45
C THR A 11 83.73 25.08 -58.26
N LEU A 12 83.86 26.41 -58.26
CA LEU A 12 82.70 27.31 -58.11
C LEU A 12 81.70 27.18 -59.27
N LYS A 13 82.16 26.95 -60.50
CA LYS A 13 81.25 26.69 -61.64
C LYS A 13 80.51 25.36 -61.49
N ALA A 14 81.16 24.32 -61.00
CA ALA A 14 80.53 23.04 -60.73
C ALA A 14 79.49 23.15 -59.60
N ASP A 15 79.79 23.91 -58.55
CA ASP A 15 78.85 24.18 -57.46
C ASP A 15 77.63 24.97 -57.95
N ILE A 16 77.83 26.00 -58.80
CA ILE A 16 76.71 26.77 -59.37
C ILE A 16 75.79 25.87 -60.20
N GLU A 17 76.32 24.98 -61.04
CA GLU A 17 75.46 24.09 -61.83
C GLU A 17 74.77 23.03 -60.97
N LYS A 18 75.43 22.54 -59.92
CA LYS A 18 74.80 21.68 -58.93
C LYS A 18 73.64 22.41 -58.23
N THR A 19 73.86 23.64 -57.78
CA THR A 19 72.83 24.44 -57.09
C THR A 19 71.65 24.79 -58.02
N LYS A 20 71.90 25.04 -59.31
CA LYS A 20 70.82 25.24 -60.29
C LYS A 20 69.97 23.99 -60.51
N SER A 21 70.62 22.83 -60.63
CA SER A 21 69.92 21.55 -60.77
C SER A 21 69.06 21.25 -59.53
N GLU A 22 69.59 21.50 -58.34
CA GLU A 22 68.83 21.39 -57.08
C GLU A 22 67.65 22.38 -57.04
N LEU A 23 67.83 23.62 -57.52
CA LEU A 23 66.77 24.63 -57.59
C LEU A 23 65.65 24.20 -58.56
N GLU A 24 65.98 23.66 -59.73
CA GLU A 24 65.00 23.16 -60.70
C GLU A 24 64.20 21.97 -60.15
N GLN A 25 64.86 21.06 -59.43
CA GLN A 25 64.18 19.95 -58.76
C GLN A 25 63.20 20.45 -57.71
N VAL A 26 63.58 21.43 -56.88
CA VAL A 26 62.70 22.04 -55.87
C VAL A 26 61.52 22.77 -56.52
N LEU A 27 61.75 23.53 -57.60
CA LEU A 27 60.67 24.23 -58.32
C LEU A 27 59.67 23.26 -58.95
N SER A 28 60.14 22.14 -59.50
CA SER A 28 59.26 21.10 -60.05
C SER A 28 58.41 20.42 -58.97
N PHE A 29 58.99 20.20 -57.78
CA PHE A 29 58.30 19.61 -56.63
C PHE A 29 57.22 20.56 -56.09
N ILE A 30 57.54 21.85 -55.96
CA ILE A 30 56.57 22.88 -55.57
C ILE A 30 55.41 22.90 -56.55
N LYS A 31 55.67 22.95 -57.87
CA LYS A 31 54.63 22.98 -58.91
C LYS A 31 53.70 21.76 -58.85
N ARG A 32 54.26 20.57 -58.58
CA ARG A 32 53.47 19.33 -58.41
C ARG A 32 52.58 19.41 -57.16
N LYS A 33 53.13 19.85 -56.03
CA LYS A 33 52.37 20.00 -54.78
C LYS A 33 51.26 21.04 -54.89
N THR A 34 51.51 22.18 -55.53
CA THR A 34 50.46 23.19 -55.77
C THR A 34 49.32 22.64 -56.62
N LYS A 35 49.62 21.79 -57.61
CA LYS A 35 48.61 21.14 -58.45
C LYS A 35 47.79 20.10 -57.69
N GLU A 36 48.43 19.31 -56.82
CA GLU A 36 47.76 18.38 -55.90
C GLU A 36 46.83 19.11 -54.92
N THR A 37 47.30 20.20 -54.30
CA THR A 37 46.48 21.01 -53.38
C THR A 37 45.31 21.68 -54.08
N ASN A 38 45.48 22.16 -55.31
CA ASN A 38 44.39 22.75 -56.09
C ASN A 38 43.36 21.70 -56.53
N LYS A 39 43.79 20.47 -56.81
CA LYS A 39 42.88 19.35 -57.12
C LYS A 39 42.06 18.95 -55.87
N GLN A 40 42.69 18.91 -54.70
CA GLN A 40 42.02 18.66 -53.41
C GLN A 40 41.05 19.78 -53.00
N LYS A 41 41.29 21.03 -53.41
CA LYS A 41 40.38 22.16 -53.16
C LYS A 41 39.11 22.16 -54.03
N GLN A 42 39.11 21.45 -55.17
CA GLN A 42 37.99 21.43 -56.11
C GLN A 42 36.95 20.34 -55.80
N GLU A 43 37.30 19.32 -55.03
CA GLU A 43 36.33 18.38 -54.45
C GLU A 43 35.72 19.01 -53.19
N LYS A 44 34.44 19.43 -53.24
CA LYS A 44 33.71 19.88 -52.04
C LYS A 44 33.70 18.74 -51.02
N ASP A 45 34.44 18.94 -49.94
CA ASP A 45 34.71 17.99 -48.86
C ASP A 45 33.45 17.23 -48.38
N PRO A 46 33.26 15.95 -48.75
CA PRO A 46 32.14 15.11 -48.31
C PRO A 46 32.09 14.94 -46.79
N PHE A 47 33.24 15.07 -46.12
CA PHE A 47 33.35 14.93 -44.67
C PHE A 47 32.73 16.12 -43.93
N VAL A 48 32.67 17.31 -44.54
CA VAL A 48 32.02 18.49 -43.92
C VAL A 48 30.51 18.29 -43.77
N ARG A 49 29.85 17.71 -44.79
CA ARG A 49 28.41 17.40 -44.71
C ARG A 49 28.11 16.31 -43.68
N MET A 50 28.89 15.23 -43.68
CA MET A 50 28.75 14.15 -42.69
C MET A 50 28.95 14.67 -41.26
N LEU A 51 29.88 15.60 -41.05
CA LEU A 51 30.18 16.19 -39.74
C LEU A 51 29.06 17.15 -39.29
N ASP A 52 28.44 17.88 -40.20
CA ASP A 52 27.28 18.73 -39.91
C ASP A 52 26.02 17.92 -39.62
N ASP A 53 25.76 16.83 -40.35
CA ASP A 53 24.63 15.94 -40.10
C ASP A 53 24.81 15.20 -38.76
N ALA A 54 26.01 14.69 -38.48
CA ALA A 54 26.34 14.10 -37.18
C ALA A 54 26.16 15.08 -36.03
N LYS A 55 26.51 16.37 -36.20
CA LYS A 55 26.26 17.42 -35.19
C LYS A 55 24.76 17.65 -34.96
N ARG A 56 23.93 17.62 -36.01
CA ARG A 56 22.47 17.75 -35.87
C ARG A 56 21.87 16.56 -35.13
N GLU A 57 22.27 15.35 -35.48
CA GLU A 57 21.86 14.11 -34.79
C GLU A 57 22.27 14.15 -33.31
N LEU A 58 23.52 14.54 -33.01
CA LEU A 58 24.00 14.68 -31.63
C LEU A 58 23.18 15.74 -30.87
N GLY A 59 22.76 16.81 -31.54
CA GLY A 59 21.85 17.81 -31.00
C GLY A 59 20.44 17.27 -30.70
N GLN A 60 19.86 16.45 -31.59
CA GLN A 60 18.58 15.78 -31.37
C GLN A 60 18.66 14.77 -30.22
N ILE A 61 19.68 13.90 -30.22
CA ILE A 61 19.92 12.91 -29.17
C ILE A 61 20.07 13.60 -27.80
N ARG A 62 20.78 14.74 -27.73
CA ARG A 62 20.89 15.52 -26.48
C ARG A 62 19.55 16.06 -25.98
N LYS A 63 18.68 16.52 -26.89
CA LYS A 63 17.33 16.99 -26.55
C LYS A 63 16.48 15.84 -26.04
N GLU A 64 16.48 14.70 -26.73
CA GLU A 64 15.76 13.49 -26.32
C GLU A 64 16.27 12.99 -24.96
N LEU A 65 17.58 12.94 -24.76
CA LEU A 65 18.19 12.57 -23.48
C LEU A 65 17.75 13.50 -22.34
N ALA A 66 17.62 14.79 -22.59
CA ALA A 66 17.09 15.73 -21.60
C ALA A 66 15.62 15.47 -21.27
N VAL A 67 14.79 15.11 -22.26
CA VAL A 67 13.39 14.74 -22.06
C VAL A 67 13.28 13.44 -21.26
N TYR A 68 14.02 12.39 -21.66
CA TYR A 68 14.04 11.11 -20.96
C TYR A 68 14.55 11.24 -19.53
N LYS A 69 15.57 12.06 -19.27
CA LYS A 69 16.05 12.35 -17.90
C LYS A 69 14.98 12.98 -17.03
N ARG A 70 14.23 13.96 -17.57
CA ARG A 70 13.10 14.55 -16.83
C ARG A 70 12.02 13.51 -16.55
N ARG A 71 11.67 12.70 -17.55
CA ARG A 71 10.67 11.64 -17.40
C ARG A 71 11.09 10.62 -16.34
N LEU A 72 12.35 10.18 -16.36
CA LEU A 72 12.90 9.27 -15.36
C LEU A 72 12.76 9.85 -13.96
N PHE A 73 13.18 11.10 -13.77
CA PHE A 73 13.05 11.80 -12.49
C PHE A 73 11.59 11.86 -11.98
N TYR A 74 10.62 12.15 -12.86
CA TYR A 74 9.21 12.17 -12.47
C TYR A 74 8.69 10.77 -12.12
N VAL A 75 9.03 9.75 -12.91
CA VAL A 75 8.62 8.37 -12.65
C VAL A 75 9.22 7.85 -11.34
N GLU A 76 10.48 8.17 -11.06
CA GLU A 76 11.14 7.81 -9.79
C GLU A 76 10.40 8.45 -8.59
N LYS A 77 10.04 9.73 -8.69
CA LYS A 77 9.23 10.40 -7.67
C LYS A 77 7.84 9.77 -7.50
N GLU A 78 7.15 9.48 -8.59
CA GLU A 78 5.84 8.82 -8.53
C GLU A 78 5.93 7.43 -7.86
N ILE A 79 7.00 6.68 -8.12
CA ILE A 79 7.27 5.40 -7.45
C ILE A 79 7.48 5.62 -5.95
N GLU A 80 8.26 6.62 -5.55
CA GLU A 80 8.48 6.94 -4.13
C GLU A 80 7.18 7.35 -3.43
N TYR A 81 6.38 8.23 -4.04
CA TYR A 81 5.07 8.62 -3.50
C TYR A 81 4.12 7.44 -3.39
N SER A 82 4.09 6.57 -4.41
CA SER A 82 3.26 5.37 -4.40
C SER A 82 3.69 4.40 -3.28
N LYS A 83 5.01 4.19 -3.10
CA LYS A 83 5.56 3.38 -2.00
C LYS A 83 5.20 3.96 -0.63
N PHE A 84 5.29 5.28 -0.48
CA PHE A 84 4.87 5.94 0.74
C PHE A 84 3.38 5.71 0.99
N TRP A 85 2.51 6.02 0.03
CA TRP A 85 1.05 5.95 0.23
C TRP A 85 0.54 4.52 0.41
N THR A 86 1.16 3.52 -0.22
CA THR A 86 0.81 2.11 0.03
C THR A 86 0.99 1.70 1.50
N SER A 87 2.03 2.19 2.18
CA SER A 87 2.17 2.01 3.64
C SER A 87 1.31 3.00 4.42
N GLY A 88 1.32 4.27 4.02
CA GLY A 88 0.68 5.38 4.71
C GLY A 88 -0.85 5.23 4.79
N PHE A 89 -1.52 4.78 3.72
CA PHE A 89 -2.96 4.55 3.75
C PHE A 89 -3.35 3.48 4.78
N ARG A 90 -2.55 2.42 4.90
CA ARG A 90 -2.78 1.39 5.90
C ARG A 90 -2.61 1.97 7.31
N GLU A 91 -1.55 2.74 7.54
CA GLU A 91 -1.27 3.34 8.84
C GLU A 91 -2.31 4.38 9.26
N ILE A 92 -2.74 5.24 8.34
CA ILE A 92 -3.82 6.21 8.59
C ILE A 92 -5.11 5.47 8.93
N ARG A 93 -5.46 4.42 8.21
CA ARG A 93 -6.66 3.63 8.49
C ARG A 93 -6.60 2.98 9.88
N LEU A 94 -5.46 2.36 10.22
CA LEU A 94 -5.24 1.74 11.52
C LEU A 94 -5.28 2.77 12.66
N PHE A 95 -4.69 3.94 12.45
CA PHE A 95 -4.75 5.06 13.39
C PHE A 95 -6.19 5.53 13.62
N LEU A 96 -6.95 5.75 12.54
CA LEU A 96 -8.36 6.09 12.65
C LEU A 96 -9.11 5.02 13.44
N ILE A 97 -8.94 3.73 13.09
CA ILE A 97 -9.57 2.60 13.78
C ILE A 97 -9.22 2.59 15.27
N SER A 98 -7.98 2.86 15.66
CA SER A 98 -7.53 2.81 17.05
C SER A 98 -8.36 3.71 17.99
N GLU A 99 -8.80 4.87 17.51
CA GLU A 99 -9.66 5.78 18.27
C GLU A 99 -11.04 5.15 18.55
N PHE A 100 -11.61 4.45 17.56
CA PHE A 100 -12.89 3.75 17.73
C PHE A 100 -12.77 2.55 18.66
N LEU A 101 -11.61 1.87 18.65
CA LEU A 101 -11.43 0.66 19.45
C LEU A 101 -11.49 0.92 20.94
N THR A 102 -11.00 2.06 21.44
CA THR A 102 -11.12 2.38 22.87
C THR A 102 -12.58 2.51 23.31
N GLN A 103 -13.41 3.18 22.51
CA GLN A 103 -14.84 3.28 22.81
C GLN A 103 -15.53 1.93 22.68
N PHE A 104 -15.21 1.18 21.61
CA PHE A 104 -15.77 -0.15 21.40
C PHE A 104 -15.41 -1.11 22.54
N GLU A 105 -14.17 -1.06 23.03
CA GLU A 105 -13.70 -1.87 24.14
C GLU A 105 -14.51 -1.64 25.41
N ILE A 106 -14.80 -0.38 25.73
CA ILE A 106 -15.60 -0.02 26.90
C ILE A 106 -17.03 -0.58 26.76
N GLU A 107 -17.66 -0.37 25.62
CA GLU A 107 -19.03 -0.85 25.37
C GLU A 107 -19.13 -2.38 25.37
N ALA A 108 -18.20 -3.05 24.69
CA ALA A 108 -18.14 -4.51 24.65
C ALA A 108 -17.94 -5.10 26.05
N ASN A 109 -16.99 -4.56 26.84
CA ASN A 109 -16.75 -5.04 28.21
C ASN A 109 -17.92 -4.74 29.17
N ASN A 110 -18.63 -3.62 28.98
CA ASN A 110 -19.86 -3.34 29.72
C ASN A 110 -20.92 -4.41 29.45
N CYS A 111 -21.11 -4.78 28.19
CA CYS A 111 -22.06 -5.82 27.79
C CYS A 111 -21.61 -7.21 28.26
N LEU A 112 -20.31 -7.49 28.21
CA LEU A 112 -19.73 -8.76 28.65
C LEU A 112 -20.03 -9.05 30.12
N ARG A 113 -19.92 -8.04 30.98
CA ARG A 113 -20.30 -8.16 32.41
C ARG A 113 -21.78 -8.46 32.60
N ARG A 114 -22.66 -7.83 31.80
CA ARG A 114 -24.12 -8.08 31.87
C ARG A 114 -24.47 -9.51 31.43
N LEU A 115 -23.72 -10.04 30.47
CA LEU A 115 -23.80 -11.44 30.04
C LEU A 115 -23.14 -12.42 31.05
N GLY A 116 -23.06 -12.07 32.34
CA GLY A 116 -22.55 -12.94 33.40
C GLY A 116 -21.02 -13.12 33.45
N MET A 117 -20.25 -12.47 32.58
CA MET A 117 -18.79 -12.66 32.47
C MET A 117 -18.02 -11.55 33.20
N ASN A 118 -18.23 -11.44 34.53
CA ASN A 118 -17.75 -10.31 35.35
C ASN A 118 -16.22 -10.13 35.39
N ASP A 119 -15.48 -11.24 35.44
CA ASP A 119 -14.01 -11.25 35.55
C ASP A 119 -13.31 -11.40 34.19
N TRP A 120 -14.05 -11.23 33.10
CA TRP A 120 -13.52 -11.31 31.75
C TRP A 120 -13.28 -9.92 31.18
N THR A 121 -12.31 -9.82 30.28
CA THR A 121 -11.97 -8.57 29.59
C THR A 121 -11.62 -8.84 28.14
N LEU A 122 -12.30 -8.14 27.23
CA LEU A 122 -11.95 -8.01 25.82
C LEU A 122 -10.96 -6.87 25.64
N SER A 123 -9.88 -7.12 24.90
CA SER A 123 -8.88 -6.13 24.52
C SER A 123 -8.79 -6.05 23.01
N PHE A 124 -8.81 -4.84 22.46
CA PHE A 124 -8.75 -4.61 21.02
C PHE A 124 -7.45 -3.90 20.63
N GLU A 125 -6.61 -4.59 19.89
CA GLU A 125 -5.27 -4.10 19.52
C GLU A 125 -5.12 -3.96 18.01
N VAL A 126 -4.43 -2.89 17.58
CA VAL A 126 -4.14 -2.58 16.17
C VAL A 126 -2.74 -3.06 15.76
N GLU A 127 -1.93 -3.41 16.75
CA GLU A 127 -0.60 -3.98 16.57
C GLU A 127 -0.46 -5.12 17.56
N SER A 128 -0.03 -6.29 17.10
CA SER A 128 0.23 -7.44 17.96
C SER A 128 1.62 -8.01 17.71
N GLU A 129 2.27 -8.49 18.77
CA GLU A 129 3.57 -9.16 18.66
C GLU A 129 3.38 -10.60 18.19
N THR A 130 4.08 -10.99 17.13
CA THR A 130 4.06 -12.38 16.66
C THR A 130 4.93 -13.28 17.53
N LYS A 131 4.77 -14.60 17.41
CA LYS A 131 5.65 -15.59 18.07
C LYS A 131 7.14 -15.39 17.75
N SER A 132 7.48 -14.71 16.65
CA SER A 132 8.84 -14.35 16.23
C SER A 132 9.33 -12.98 16.73
N LYS A 133 8.60 -12.32 17.64
CA LYS A 133 8.89 -10.95 18.13
C LYS A 133 8.87 -9.86 17.06
N THR A 134 8.14 -10.10 15.97
CA THR A 134 7.89 -9.08 14.94
C THR A 134 6.52 -8.47 15.17
N ILE A 135 6.38 -7.17 14.90
CA ILE A 135 5.10 -6.47 15.06
C ILE A 135 4.23 -6.74 13.82
N LYS A 136 3.05 -7.32 14.03
CA LYS A 136 2.00 -7.45 13.03
C LYS A 136 1.04 -6.27 13.19
N LYS A 137 1.04 -5.38 12.20
CA LYS A 137 0.04 -4.31 12.09
C LYS A 137 -1.28 -4.88 11.57
N GLY A 138 -2.32 -4.83 12.36
CA GLY A 138 -3.65 -5.34 12.04
C GLY A 138 -4.52 -5.46 13.28
N PHE A 139 -5.82 -5.62 13.06
CA PHE A 139 -6.79 -5.77 14.14
C PHE A 139 -6.67 -7.16 14.79
N SER A 140 -6.49 -7.19 16.11
CA SER A 140 -6.39 -8.40 16.93
C SER A 140 -7.30 -8.25 18.15
N ILE A 141 -8.00 -9.33 18.52
CA ILE A 141 -8.86 -9.38 19.69
C ILE A 141 -8.25 -10.37 20.67
N PHE A 142 -8.04 -9.91 21.89
CA PHE A 142 -7.57 -10.73 22.99
C PHE A 142 -8.60 -10.77 24.11
N VAL A 143 -8.56 -11.86 24.87
CA VAL A 143 -9.47 -12.10 25.97
C VAL A 143 -8.65 -12.50 27.20
N THR A 144 -8.94 -11.82 28.30
CA THR A 144 -8.48 -12.21 29.63
C THR A 144 -9.66 -12.77 30.40
N SER A 145 -9.49 -13.92 31.04
CA SER A 145 -10.48 -14.58 31.88
C SER A 145 -9.85 -14.88 33.24
N PRO A 146 -10.64 -15.24 34.28
CA PRO A 146 -10.08 -15.67 35.56
C PRO A 146 -9.22 -16.94 35.47
N TYR A 147 -9.24 -17.67 34.36
CA TYR A 147 -8.44 -18.89 34.16
C TYR A 147 -7.06 -18.64 33.54
N ASN A 148 -6.78 -17.44 33.01
CA ASN A 148 -5.52 -17.08 32.39
C ASN A 148 -4.99 -15.73 32.91
N SER A 149 -3.71 -15.71 33.30
CA SER A 149 -3.04 -14.48 33.77
C SER A 149 -2.54 -13.58 32.63
N VAL A 150 -2.61 -14.04 31.38
CA VAL A 150 -2.11 -13.35 30.18
C VAL A 150 -3.19 -13.40 29.11
N PRO A 151 -3.42 -12.31 28.33
CA PRO A 151 -4.43 -12.31 27.28
C PRO A 151 -4.21 -13.41 26.25
N VAL A 152 -5.29 -14.08 25.85
CA VAL A 152 -5.29 -15.19 24.87
C VAL A 152 -6.13 -14.80 23.65
N SER A 153 -5.76 -15.30 22.48
CA SER A 153 -6.49 -15.04 21.22
C SER A 153 -7.96 -15.44 21.35
N PHE A 154 -8.84 -14.61 20.81
CA PHE A 154 -10.29 -14.85 20.73
C PHE A 154 -10.67 -16.24 20.18
N ASP A 155 -9.88 -16.79 19.26
CA ASP A 155 -10.16 -18.11 18.66
C ASP A 155 -9.93 -19.31 19.61
N SER A 156 -9.50 -19.07 20.86
CA SER A 156 -9.09 -20.14 21.79
C SER A 156 -10.17 -20.57 22.78
N TRP A 157 -11.37 -19.98 22.71
CA TRP A 157 -12.44 -20.18 23.69
C TRP A 157 -13.45 -21.23 23.26
N SER A 158 -14.20 -21.76 24.22
CA SER A 158 -15.26 -22.73 23.94
C SER A 158 -16.43 -22.08 23.21
N GLY A 159 -17.33 -22.88 22.62
CA GLY A 159 -18.46 -22.36 21.84
C GLY A 159 -19.38 -21.42 22.62
N GLY A 160 -19.74 -21.78 23.86
CA GLY A 160 -20.61 -20.96 24.70
C GLY A 160 -19.95 -19.65 25.15
N GLU A 161 -18.67 -19.68 25.53
CA GLU A 161 -17.90 -18.47 25.86
C GLU A 161 -17.76 -17.56 24.65
N THR A 162 -17.41 -18.14 23.50
CA THR A 162 -17.30 -17.43 22.22
C THR A 162 -18.62 -16.76 21.87
N GLN A 163 -19.76 -17.44 22.04
CA GLN A 163 -21.07 -16.85 21.79
C GLN A 163 -21.33 -15.63 22.67
N ARG A 164 -21.07 -15.71 23.99
CA ARG A 164 -21.21 -14.55 24.88
C ARG A 164 -20.27 -13.40 24.51
N LEU A 165 -19.03 -13.70 24.11
CA LEU A 165 -18.08 -12.70 23.61
C LEU A 165 -18.60 -12.04 22.31
N ILE A 166 -19.12 -12.81 21.36
CA ILE A 166 -19.74 -12.30 20.12
C ILE A 166 -20.93 -11.40 20.44
N LEU A 167 -21.81 -11.82 21.33
CA LEU A 167 -22.98 -11.05 21.76
C LEU A 167 -22.56 -9.71 22.38
N SER A 168 -21.58 -9.74 23.28
CA SER A 168 -21.04 -8.52 23.90
C SER A 168 -20.45 -7.55 22.88
N GLY A 169 -19.69 -8.06 21.91
CA GLY A 169 -19.12 -7.26 20.83
C GLY A 169 -20.19 -6.75 19.86
N SER A 170 -21.24 -7.51 19.61
CA SER A 170 -22.32 -7.11 18.69
C SER A 170 -23.17 -5.98 19.28
N ILE A 171 -23.56 -6.09 20.55
CA ILE A 171 -24.28 -5.02 21.27
C ILE A 171 -23.38 -3.78 21.39
N GLY A 172 -22.12 -3.96 21.82
CA GLY A 172 -21.18 -2.85 21.97
C GLY A 172 -20.90 -2.11 20.67
N LEU A 173 -20.79 -2.84 19.55
CA LEU A 173 -20.57 -2.27 18.22
C LEU A 173 -21.81 -1.50 17.74
N SER A 174 -23.01 -2.07 17.92
CA SER A 174 -24.28 -1.42 17.60
C SER A 174 -24.42 -0.07 18.34
N ASN A 175 -24.19 -0.08 19.65
CA ASN A 175 -24.28 1.14 20.48
C ASN A 175 -23.24 2.18 20.09
N MET A 176 -21.99 1.75 19.84
CA MET A 176 -20.95 2.67 19.38
C MET A 176 -21.32 3.32 18.05
N ILE A 177 -21.82 2.56 17.08
CA ILE A 177 -22.22 3.09 15.76
C ILE A 177 -23.37 4.09 15.92
N LEU A 178 -24.45 3.69 16.59
CA LEU A 178 -25.63 4.53 16.80
C LEU A 178 -25.28 5.82 17.56
N GLY A 179 -24.55 5.70 18.68
CA GLY A 179 -24.13 6.83 19.50
C GLY A 179 -23.21 7.80 18.76
N ARG A 180 -22.27 7.30 17.94
CA ARG A 180 -21.31 8.15 17.21
C ARG A 180 -21.95 8.91 16.04
N TYR A 181 -22.88 8.30 15.33
CA TYR A 181 -23.55 8.94 14.21
C TYR A 181 -24.80 9.73 14.62
N GLY A 182 -25.18 9.69 15.91
CA GLY A 182 -26.40 10.32 16.39
C GLY A 182 -27.67 9.73 15.75
N VAL A 183 -27.60 8.46 15.37
CA VAL A 183 -28.71 7.73 14.76
C VAL A 183 -29.31 6.82 15.82
N SER A 184 -30.64 6.76 15.88
CA SER A 184 -31.37 5.81 16.71
C SER A 184 -31.97 4.70 15.86
N SER A 185 -31.98 3.48 16.38
CA SER A 185 -32.84 2.41 15.88
C SER A 185 -33.96 2.17 16.89
N ASN A 186 -35.17 1.92 16.41
CA ASN A 186 -36.30 1.51 17.26
C ASN A 186 -36.52 0.00 17.26
N ILE A 187 -35.75 -0.76 16.48
CA ILE A 187 -35.87 -2.22 16.37
C ILE A 187 -34.50 -2.90 16.40
N GLU A 188 -34.46 -4.10 16.98
CA GLU A 188 -33.32 -4.99 16.99
C GLU A 188 -33.80 -6.44 16.89
N VAL A 189 -33.15 -7.25 16.05
CA VAL A 189 -33.56 -8.64 15.80
C VAL A 189 -32.34 -9.54 15.95
N TRP A 190 -32.47 -10.54 16.80
CA TRP A 190 -31.44 -11.54 17.07
C TRP A 190 -31.90 -12.90 16.55
N ASP A 191 -31.09 -13.50 15.68
CA ASP A 191 -31.34 -14.82 15.10
C ASP A 191 -30.46 -15.87 15.78
N GLU A 192 -31.11 -16.84 16.42
CA GLU A 192 -30.51 -17.94 17.20
C GLU A 192 -29.39 -17.52 18.18
N PRO A 193 -29.56 -16.44 18.97
CA PRO A 193 -28.50 -15.93 19.83
C PRO A 193 -28.16 -16.88 21.00
N SER A 194 -29.05 -17.83 21.33
CA SER A 194 -28.81 -18.82 22.40
C SER A 194 -27.93 -20.00 22.00
N SER A 195 -27.51 -20.05 20.74
CA SER A 195 -26.68 -21.13 20.22
C SER A 195 -25.48 -21.39 21.13
N TRP A 196 -25.29 -22.65 21.56
CA TRP A 196 -24.19 -23.09 22.43
C TRP A 196 -24.20 -22.53 23.87
N LEU A 197 -25.22 -21.75 24.26
CA LEU A 197 -25.37 -21.28 25.64
C LEU A 197 -26.01 -22.35 26.54
N SER A 198 -25.60 -22.34 27.81
CA SER A 198 -26.29 -23.03 28.91
C SER A 198 -27.59 -22.32 29.27
N GLU A 199 -28.47 -22.96 30.04
CA GLU A 199 -29.70 -22.33 30.55
C GLU A 199 -29.41 -21.01 31.28
N GLU A 200 -28.41 -21.00 32.18
CA GLU A 200 -27.96 -19.77 32.86
C GLU A 200 -27.53 -18.69 31.86
N GLY A 201 -26.79 -19.06 30.80
CA GLY A 201 -26.38 -18.10 29.78
C GLY A 201 -27.50 -17.57 28.92
N ILE A 202 -28.56 -18.35 28.75
CA ILE A 202 -29.79 -17.90 28.12
C ILE A 202 -30.48 -16.87 29.02
N TYR A 203 -30.61 -17.14 30.32
CA TYR A 203 -31.18 -16.16 31.25
C TYR A 203 -30.38 -14.85 31.28
N ASP A 204 -29.05 -14.92 31.36
CA ASP A 204 -28.17 -13.74 31.31
C ASP A 204 -28.34 -12.94 30.01
N LEU A 205 -28.45 -13.65 28.87
CA LEU A 205 -28.70 -13.05 27.56
C LEU A 205 -30.04 -12.32 27.54
N LEU A 206 -31.12 -12.98 27.95
CA LEU A 206 -32.46 -12.43 27.90
C LEU A 206 -32.64 -11.25 28.84
N ASP A 207 -32.07 -11.31 30.05
CA ASP A 207 -32.05 -10.16 30.97
C ASP A 207 -31.23 -9.00 30.40
N THR A 208 -30.07 -9.29 29.80
CA THR A 208 -29.27 -8.26 29.13
C THR A 208 -30.04 -7.57 28.00
N LEU A 209 -30.72 -8.35 27.15
CA LEU A 209 -31.52 -7.81 26.04
C LEU A 209 -32.75 -7.02 26.52
N LYS A 210 -33.38 -7.44 27.62
CA LYS A 210 -34.48 -6.71 28.25
C LYS A 210 -34.02 -5.37 28.84
N VAL A 211 -32.89 -5.37 29.55
CA VAL A 211 -32.30 -4.12 30.06
C VAL A 211 -31.90 -3.23 28.89
N HIS A 212 -31.33 -3.81 27.84
CA HIS A 212 -30.94 -3.08 26.63
C HIS A 212 -32.14 -2.45 25.92
N SER A 213 -33.23 -3.20 25.73
CA SER A 213 -34.46 -2.71 25.08
C SER A 213 -35.03 -1.50 25.80
N ARG A 214 -35.04 -1.52 27.14
CA ARG A 214 -35.53 -0.42 27.98
C ARG A 214 -34.61 0.80 27.98
N GLN A 215 -33.29 0.58 28.02
CA GLN A 215 -32.31 1.68 28.03
C GLN A 215 -32.30 2.43 26.70
N GLU A 216 -32.37 1.71 25.59
CA GLU A 216 -32.29 2.30 24.25
C GLU A 216 -33.67 2.62 23.65
N GLY A 217 -34.76 2.24 24.31
CA GLY A 217 -36.11 2.41 23.77
C GLY A 217 -36.36 1.60 22.49
N LYS A 218 -35.80 0.39 22.42
CA LYS A 218 -35.88 -0.49 21.25
C LYS A 218 -36.90 -1.61 21.44
N GLN A 219 -37.59 -1.96 20.36
CA GLN A 219 -38.28 -3.24 20.26
C GLN A 219 -37.27 -4.32 19.92
N VAL A 220 -37.03 -5.25 20.84
CA VAL A 220 -36.07 -6.35 20.66
C VAL A 220 -36.83 -7.64 20.35
N TRP A 221 -36.47 -8.27 19.23
CA TRP A 221 -36.99 -9.57 18.81
C TRP A 221 -35.89 -10.62 18.94
N VAL A 222 -36.21 -11.74 19.57
CA VAL A 222 -35.31 -12.90 19.70
C VAL A 222 -35.98 -14.06 18.98
N VAL A 223 -35.32 -14.56 17.94
CA VAL A 223 -35.75 -15.75 17.20
C VAL A 223 -34.88 -16.91 17.66
N ASP A 224 -35.50 -17.94 18.22
CA ASP A 224 -34.77 -19.11 18.70
C ASP A 224 -35.59 -20.39 18.51
N GLN A 225 -34.90 -21.52 18.34
CA GLN A 225 -35.54 -22.84 18.25
C GLN A 225 -35.86 -23.42 19.62
N ARG A 226 -35.11 -22.99 20.66
CA ARG A 226 -35.37 -23.42 22.03
C ARG A 226 -36.59 -22.68 22.54
N PHE A 227 -37.47 -23.39 23.23
CA PHE A 227 -38.52 -22.73 23.99
C PHE A 227 -37.88 -21.98 25.15
N LEU A 228 -37.86 -20.65 25.03
CA LEU A 228 -37.31 -19.76 26.04
C LEU A 228 -38.47 -19.42 26.99
N GLU A 229 -38.69 -20.21 28.05
CA GLU A 229 -39.62 -19.84 29.14
C GLU A 229 -39.07 -18.63 29.91
N TYR A 230 -39.10 -17.48 29.27
CA TYR A 230 -38.71 -16.21 29.85
C TYR A 230 -39.98 -15.37 29.94
N GLY A 231 -40.63 -15.44 31.10
CA GLY A 231 -41.94 -14.82 31.38
C GLY A 231 -41.94 -13.28 31.40
N ASP A 232 -40.93 -12.67 30.79
CA ASP A 232 -40.65 -11.25 30.78
C ASP A 232 -40.65 -10.66 29.35
N PHE A 233 -40.92 -11.47 28.33
CA PHE A 233 -41.26 -10.98 26.99
C PHE A 233 -42.71 -10.49 26.96
N ASP A 234 -42.96 -9.40 26.23
CA ASP A 234 -44.30 -8.81 26.08
C ASP A 234 -45.23 -9.65 25.17
N GLY A 235 -44.72 -10.69 24.52
CA GLY A 235 -45.49 -11.59 23.66
C GLY A 235 -44.59 -12.62 22.97
N MET A 236 -45.20 -13.66 22.42
CA MET A 236 -44.50 -14.73 21.71
C MET A 236 -45.16 -15.04 20.36
N VAL A 237 -44.32 -15.30 19.35
CA VAL A 237 -44.78 -15.77 18.03
C VAL A 237 -44.19 -17.14 17.77
N THR A 238 -45.06 -18.14 17.59
CA THR A 238 -44.67 -19.52 17.33
C THR A 238 -44.81 -19.82 15.84
N VAL A 239 -43.78 -20.40 15.23
CA VAL A 239 -43.84 -20.89 13.85
C VAL A 239 -44.23 -22.36 13.85
N VAL A 240 -45.40 -22.67 13.32
CA VAL A 240 -45.90 -24.05 13.18
C VAL A 240 -45.67 -24.54 11.76
N LYS A 241 -45.04 -25.71 11.62
CA LYS A 241 -44.79 -26.38 10.34
C LYS A 241 -45.82 -27.49 10.12
N GLU A 242 -46.46 -27.48 8.96
CA GLU A 242 -47.37 -28.52 8.51
C GLU A 242 -46.87 -29.15 7.21
N GLU A 243 -47.49 -30.26 6.78
CA GLU A 243 -47.17 -30.91 5.50
C GLU A 243 -47.37 -29.98 4.29
N THR A 244 -48.25 -28.98 4.40
CA THR A 244 -48.59 -28.06 3.30
C THR A 244 -47.84 -26.73 3.34
N GLY A 245 -47.11 -26.42 4.42
CA GLY A 245 -46.44 -25.13 4.59
C GLY A 245 -46.08 -24.77 6.03
N SER A 246 -46.07 -23.48 6.33
CA SER A 246 -45.83 -22.97 7.68
C SER A 246 -46.67 -21.72 7.94
N TYR A 247 -47.10 -21.53 9.18
CA TYR A 247 -47.86 -20.35 9.62
C TYR A 247 -47.39 -19.88 10.99
N PHE A 248 -47.81 -18.68 11.36
CA PHE A 248 -47.50 -18.05 12.65
C PHE A 248 -48.71 -18.12 13.58
N GLU A 249 -48.48 -18.56 14.81
CA GLU A 249 -49.42 -18.42 15.93
C GLU A 249 -48.91 -17.34 16.88
N TRP A 250 -49.82 -16.51 17.39
CA TRP A 250 -49.51 -15.39 18.28
C TRP A 250 -50.10 -15.69 19.65
N ASP A 251 -49.25 -15.72 20.67
CA ASP A 251 -49.67 -15.76 22.07
C ASP A 251 -49.53 -14.33 22.64
N GLU A 252 -50.67 -13.70 22.95
CA GLU A 252 -50.78 -12.42 23.66
C GLU A 252 -50.51 -12.56 25.17
#